data_AF-A0AAU7UKW3-F1
#
_entry.id   AF-A0AAU7UKW3-F1
#
_cell.length_a   1.000
_cell.length_b   1.000
_cell.length_c   1.000
_cell.angle_alpha   90.00
_cell.angle_beta   90.00
_cell.angle_gamma   90.00
#
_symmetry.space_group_name_H-M   'P 1'
#
loop_
_entity.id
_entity.type
_entity.pdbx_description
1 polymer ?
#
loop_
_entity_poly.entity_id
_entity_poly.type
_entity_poly.pdbx_seq_one_letter_code
_entity_poly.pdbx_strand_id
1 'polypeptide(L)' 'MESALTAGQDYDTSNQAIDRLGVPAEIAEAVACLASDGAASTMGQILRIDGGAVMS' A
#
# COMPACT_ATOMS: atom_id res chain seq x y z
N MET A 1 -8.47 1.56 10.09
CA MET A 1 -9.59 2.35 10.63
C MET A 1 -10.14 3.16 9.48
N GLU A 2 -11.42 3.00 9.16
CA GLU A 2 -12.06 3.80 8.11
C GLU A 2 -12.18 5.25 8.54
N SER A 3 -12.00 6.18 7.60
CA SER A 3 -12.21 7.60 7.84
C SER A 3 -13.71 7.92 7.73
N ALA A 4 -14.15 9.00 8.38
CA ALA A 4 -15.50 9.53 8.18
C ALA A 4 -15.81 9.84 6.70
N LEU A 5 -14.78 10.13 5.90
CA LEU A 5 -14.91 10.40 4.47
C LEU A 5 -15.22 9.14 3.63
N THR A 6 -14.86 7.96 4.12
CA THR A 6 -14.94 6.69 3.36
C THR A 6 -15.96 5.72 3.95
N ALA A 7 -16.70 6.13 4.99
CA ALA A 7 -17.64 5.28 5.70
C ALA A 7 -18.79 4.83 4.80
N GLY A 8 -19.00 3.51 4.71
CA GLY A 8 -20.09 2.91 3.93
C GLY A 8 -19.85 2.88 2.42
N GLN A 9 -18.64 3.22 1.97
CA GLN A 9 -18.28 3.12 0.56
C GLN A 9 -17.89 1.67 0.23
N ASP A 10 -18.48 1.14 -0.83
CA ASP A 10 -18.11 -0.18 -1.37
C ASP A 10 -16.96 -0.01 -2.37
N TYR A 11 -15.89 -0.78 -2.16
CA TYR A 11 -14.70 -0.73 -2.99
C TYR A 11 -14.53 -2.08 -3.68
N ASP A 12 -14.60 -2.06 -5.02
CA ASP A 12 -14.32 -3.24 -5.82
C ASP A 12 -12.81 -3.56 -5.79
N THR A 13 -12.45 -4.63 -5.08
CA THR A 13 -11.09 -5.14 -4.96
C THR A 13 -10.86 -6.44 -5.73
N SER A 14 -11.86 -6.94 -6.47
CA SER A 14 -11.82 -8.30 -7.02
C SER A 14 -10.71 -8.53 -8.05
N ASN A 15 -10.18 -7.46 -8.63
CA ASN A 15 -9.08 -7.49 -9.59
C ASN A 15 -7.70 -7.30 -8.95
N GLN A 16 -7.62 -7.16 -7.64
CA GLN A 16 -6.36 -7.11 -6.89
C GLN A 16 -5.90 -8.53 -6.55
N ALA A 17 -4.59 -8.77 -6.55
CA ALA A 17 -4.06 -10.07 -6.12
C ALA A 17 -4.36 -10.35 -4.64
N ILE A 18 -4.46 -9.29 -3.84
CA ILE A 18 -4.91 -9.31 -2.46
C ILE A 18 -6.30 -8.68 -2.42
N ASP A 19 -7.36 -9.50 -2.40
CA ASP A 19 -8.76 -9.07 -2.48
C ASP A 19 -9.29 -8.50 -1.14
N ARG A 20 -8.68 -7.39 -0.70
CA ARG A 20 -9.17 -6.56 0.40
C ARG A 20 -8.50 -5.19 0.37
N LEU A 21 -9.10 -4.21 1.04
CA LEU A 21 -8.49 -2.89 1.23
C LEU A 21 -7.23 -2.93 2.09
N GLY A 22 -6.20 -2.25 1.60
CA GLY A 22 -4.99 -1.88 2.35
C GLY A 22 -5.31 -1.21 3.68
N VAL A 23 -4.48 -1.44 4.71
CA VAL A 23 -4.55 -0.66 5.95
C VAL A 23 -3.36 0.29 6.05
N PRO A 24 -3.51 1.48 6.67
CA PRO A 24 -2.42 2.48 6.73
C PRO A 24 -1.11 1.95 7.34
N ALA A 25 -1.18 0.98 8.25
CA ALA A 25 -0.02 0.37 8.86
C ALA A 25 0.90 -0.31 7.83
N GLU A 26 0.37 -0.85 6.73
CA GLU A 26 1.17 -1.54 5.72
C GLU A 26 2.01 -0.57 4.90
N ILE A 27 1.47 0.62 4.63
CA ILE A 27 2.22 1.72 4.03
C ILE A 27 3.31 2.17 5.00
N ALA A 28 3.00 2.28 6.30
CA ALA A 28 3.97 2.68 7.31
C ALA A 28 5.15 1.70 7.42
N GLU A 29 4.89 0.39 7.41
CA GLU A 29 5.94 -0.64 7.40
C GLU A 29 6.79 -0.58 6.12
N ALA A 30 6.18 -0.35 4.96
CA ALA A 30 6.91 -0.17 3.71
C ALA A 30 7.82 1.07 3.73
N VAL A 31 7.33 2.19 4.28
CA VAL A 31 8.12 3.40 4.48
C VAL A 31 9.26 3.15 5.47
N ALA A 32 9.01 2.45 6.58
CA ALA A 32 10.04 2.09 7.55
C ALA A 32 11.14 1.23 6.91
N CYS A 33 10.76 0.27 6.06
CA CYS A 33 11.71 -0.52 5.28
C CYS A 33 12.57 0.35 4.35
N LEU A 34 11.95 1.25 3.58
CA LEU A 34 12.66 2.18 2.69
C LEU A 34 13.53 3.20 3.44
N ALA A 35 13.19 3.52 4.69
CA ALA A 35 13.95 4.43 5.54
C ALA A 35 15.06 3.72 6.33
N SER A 36 15.15 2.40 6.27
CA SER A 36 16.16 1.62 6.99
C SER A 36 17.55 1.75 6.34
N ASP A 37 18.60 1.52 7.13
CA ASP A 37 19.99 1.51 6.64
C ASP A 37 20.20 0.50 5.49
N GLY A 38 19.40 -0.58 5.45
CA GLY A 38 19.44 -1.58 4.37
C GLY A 38 19.04 -1.02 3.00
N ALA A 39 18.31 0.09 2.96
CA ALA A 39 17.88 0.77 1.74
C ALA A 39 18.81 1.92 1.31
N ALA A 40 19.97 2.10 1.96
CA ALA A 40 20.86 3.27 1.76
C ALA A 40 21.29 3.51 0.30
N SER A 41 21.35 2.46 -0.52
CA SER A 41 21.71 2.54 -1.95
C SER A 41 20.51 2.58 -2.89
N THR A 42 19.28 2.53 -2.38
CA THR A 42 18.05 2.49 -3.16
C THR A 42 17.49 3.90 -3.30
N MET A 43 17.69 4.51 -4.47
CA MET A 43 17.21 5.86 -4.78
C MET A 43 16.45 5.89 -6.11
N GLY A 44 15.52 6.84 -6.24
CA GLY A 44 14.76 7.07 -7.47
C GLY A 44 13.79 5.94 -7.86
N GLN A 45 13.53 4.99 -6.95
CA GLN A 45 12.60 3.89 -7.18
C GLN A 45 11.20 4.23 -6.67
N ILE A 46 10.19 3.64 -7.32
CA ILE A 46 8.80 3.69 -6.87
C ILE A 46 8.45 2.32 -6.29
N LEU A 47 8.09 2.28 -5.01
CA LEU A 47 7.50 1.10 -4.38
C LEU A 47 5.99 1.25 -4.34
N ARG A 48 5.27 0.40 -5.08
CA ARG A 48 3.79 0.35 -5.02
C ARG A 48 3.33 -0.53 -3.87
N ILE A 49 2.36 -0.02 -3.11
CA ILE A 49 1.70 -0.72 -2.01
C ILE A 49 0.19 -0.65 -2.28
N ASP A 50 -0.30 -1.53 -3.17
CA ASP A 50 -1.64 -1.41 -3.76
C ASP A 50 -2.38 -2.76 -3.86
N GLY A 51 -1.94 -3.79 -3.12
CA GLY A 51 -2.57 -5.11 -3.19
C GLY A 51 -2.40 -5.83 -4.53
N GLY A 52 -1.56 -5.31 -5.44
CA GLY A 52 -1.43 -5.80 -6.81
C GLY A 52 -2.47 -5.20 -7.77
N ALA A 53 -3.12 -4.09 -7.41
CA ALA A 53 -4.09 -3.41 -8.27
C ALA A 53 -3.51 -2.96 -9.61
N VAL A 54 -2.21 -2.63 -9.64
CA VAL A 54 -1.50 -2.26 -10.88
C VAL A 54 -0.39 -3.27 -11.15
N MET A 55 -0.74 -4.38 -11.80
CA MET A 55 0.22 -5.29 -12.44
C MET A 55 0.36 -4.88 -13.91
N SER A 56 1.49 -4.28 -14.25
CA SER A 56 1.91 -4.08 -15.65
C SER A 56 2.45 -5.37 -16.25
#